data_AF-A0A0S4ISZ9-F1
#
_entry.id   AF-A0A0S4ISZ9-F1
#
_cell.length_a   1.000
_cell.length_b   1.000
_cell.length_c   1.000
_cell.angle_alpha   90.00
_cell.angle_beta   90.00
_cell.angle_gamma   90.00
#
_symmetry.space_group_name_H-M   'P 1'
#
loop_
_entity.id
_entity.type
_entity.pdbx_description
1 polymer ?
#
loop_
_entity_poly.entity_id
_entity_poly.type
_entity_poly.pdbx_seq_one_letter_code
_entity_poly.pdbx_strand_id
1 'polypeptide(L)'
;MLLWSTFLHSFSGVEGACQALEYQQHGRDALFFSANLDSANPCHQLVCTIAGSFANNKVQRIVMVGTDAPTANCFIKLHNAEVNSRAVNPALRVENPKDRASVAGLERLTRSFIPVVTALGEPQPFARLLFAWYGTSPEKVAAVCRDGPRSLRTTDCGYFGAGSYFALEAAYALRYSSPDDVSGESAVILFLVSVSQAKVITLEGDYRRNEANPHLQGFSQYYSGSRETAVALASKCDAHFIPVKDYGCTHPLTGQTTCRDVDYQAVDESSGTAEAHELVVGSHHRCIPIAVVYTK
;
A
#
# COMPACT_ATOMS: atom_id res chain seq x y z
N MET A 1 -1.84 19.14 -8.48
CA MET A 1 -0.57 19.57 -9.10
C MET A 1 0.60 19.71 -8.12
N LEU A 2 0.41 20.21 -6.88
CA LEU A 2 1.50 20.43 -5.91
C LEU A 2 2.33 19.17 -5.56
N LEU A 3 1.70 17.99 -5.58
CA LEU A 3 2.34 16.72 -5.24
C LEU A 3 3.52 16.40 -6.17
N TRP A 4 3.35 16.63 -7.47
CA TRP A 4 4.32 16.26 -8.50
C TRP A 4 5.58 17.13 -8.40
N SER A 5 5.40 18.44 -8.35
CA SER A 5 6.51 19.40 -8.17
C SER A 5 7.24 19.24 -6.84
N THR A 6 6.55 18.79 -5.79
CA THR A 6 7.16 18.67 -4.45
C THR A 6 7.89 17.35 -4.25
N PHE A 7 7.27 16.22 -4.60
CA PHE A 7 7.76 14.90 -4.20
C PHE A 7 8.11 13.95 -5.35
N LEU A 8 7.61 14.21 -6.56
CA LEU A 8 7.73 13.29 -7.69
C LEU A 8 8.53 13.89 -8.86
N HIS A 9 9.38 14.88 -8.57
CA HIS A 9 10.23 15.56 -9.57
C HIS A 9 11.22 14.61 -10.28
N SER A 10 11.52 13.45 -9.69
CA SER A 10 12.35 12.41 -10.30
C SER A 10 11.70 11.76 -11.54
N PHE A 11 10.40 11.94 -11.75
CA PHE A 11 9.67 11.44 -12.90
C PHE A 11 9.53 12.53 -13.97
N SER A 12 10.62 12.79 -14.70
CA SER A 12 10.69 13.82 -15.74
C SER A 12 9.56 13.69 -16.77
N GLY A 13 8.96 14.81 -17.17
CA GLY A 13 7.89 14.89 -18.16
C GLY A 13 6.49 14.50 -17.63
N VAL A 14 6.39 13.77 -16.51
CA VAL A 14 5.09 13.35 -15.95
C VAL A 14 4.32 14.53 -15.37
N GLU A 15 5.01 15.48 -14.71
CA GLU A 15 4.35 16.67 -14.18
C GLU A 15 3.66 17.44 -15.31
N GLY A 16 4.40 17.87 -16.33
CA GLY A 16 3.83 18.62 -17.46
C GLY A 16 2.69 17.87 -18.15
N ALA A 17 2.83 16.55 -18.33
CA ALA A 17 1.76 15.71 -18.84
C ALA A 17 0.51 15.73 -17.94
N CYS A 18 0.67 15.59 -16.63
CA CYS A 18 -0.43 15.68 -15.66
C CYS A 18 -1.11 17.05 -15.68
N GLN A 19 -0.38 18.15 -15.87
CA GLN A 19 -0.96 19.50 -15.93
C GLN A 19 -1.74 19.74 -17.22
N ALA A 20 -1.36 19.08 -18.31
CA ALA A 20 -2.01 19.19 -19.62
C ALA A 20 -3.29 18.35 -19.74
N LEU A 21 -3.57 17.45 -18.78
CA LEU A 21 -4.79 16.64 -18.81
C LEU A 21 -6.02 17.49 -18.51
N GLU A 22 -7.08 17.25 -19.28
CA GLU A 22 -8.41 17.73 -18.95
C GLU A 22 -9.03 16.86 -17.87
N TYR A 23 -9.31 17.47 -16.73
CA TYR A 23 -9.92 16.81 -15.58
C TYR A 23 -11.41 17.13 -15.51
N GLN A 24 -12.22 16.08 -15.41
CA GLN A 24 -13.66 16.20 -15.19
C GLN A 24 -13.96 16.01 -13.70
N GLN A 25 -14.74 16.94 -13.15
CA GLN A 25 -15.21 16.83 -11.77
C GLN A 25 -16.20 15.67 -11.66
N HIS A 26 -15.99 14.80 -10.68
CA HIS A 26 -16.88 13.68 -10.43
C HIS A 26 -17.93 14.07 -9.38
N GLY A 27 -19.17 14.28 -9.82
CA GLY A 27 -20.27 14.70 -8.95
C GLY A 27 -20.10 16.13 -8.42
N ARG A 28 -20.53 16.38 -7.18
CA ARG A 28 -20.40 17.69 -6.50
C ARG A 28 -19.12 17.81 -5.66
N ASP A 29 -18.29 16.78 -5.67
CA ASP A 29 -17.18 16.64 -4.75
C ASP A 29 -15.86 17.14 -5.36
N ALA A 30 -14.87 17.34 -4.52
CA ALA A 30 -13.53 17.81 -4.91
C ALA A 30 -12.63 16.68 -5.46
N LEU A 31 -13.23 15.74 -6.21
CA LEU A 31 -12.55 14.63 -6.88
C LEU A 31 -12.64 14.82 -8.39
N PHE A 32 -11.51 14.63 -9.07
CA PHE A 32 -11.43 14.79 -10.51
C PHE A 32 -10.77 13.58 -11.17
N PHE A 33 -11.27 13.19 -12.33
CA PHE A 33 -10.66 12.14 -13.16
C PHE A 33 -10.30 12.71 -14.53
N SER A 34 -9.14 12.32 -15.05
CA SER A 34 -8.83 12.57 -16.45
C SER A 34 -9.64 11.67 -17.37
N ALA A 35 -9.66 11.99 -18.67
CA ALA A 35 -10.01 11.01 -19.69
C ALA A 35 -9.03 9.82 -19.68
N ASN A 36 -9.39 8.75 -20.40
CA ASN A 36 -8.48 7.62 -20.63
C ASN A 36 -7.19 8.10 -21.31
N LEU A 37 -6.06 7.65 -20.80
CA LEU A 37 -4.75 8.01 -21.35
C LEU A 37 -4.40 7.17 -22.56
N ASP A 38 -3.79 7.81 -23.56
CA ASP A 38 -3.12 7.11 -24.65
C ASP A 38 -1.81 6.47 -24.17
N SER A 39 -1.35 5.44 -24.86
CA SER A 39 -0.14 4.69 -24.47
C SER A 39 1.17 5.47 -24.60
N ALA A 40 1.17 6.57 -25.38
CA ALA A 40 2.32 7.45 -25.55
C ALA A 40 2.40 8.51 -24.44
N ASN A 41 1.32 8.71 -23.67
CA ASN A 41 1.27 9.66 -22.58
C ASN A 41 2.30 9.29 -21.47
N PRO A 42 3.14 10.23 -21.01
CA PRO A 42 4.09 9.96 -19.93
C PRO A 42 3.46 9.42 -18.64
N CYS A 43 2.23 9.84 -18.32
CA CYS A 43 1.51 9.33 -17.15
C CYS A 43 1.11 7.86 -17.34
N HIS A 44 0.68 7.47 -18.54
CA HIS A 44 0.39 6.08 -18.88
C HIS A 44 1.65 5.22 -18.75
N GLN A 45 2.76 5.68 -19.33
CA GLN A 45 4.04 4.97 -19.26
C GLN A 45 4.53 4.78 -17.82
N LEU A 46 4.41 5.81 -16.98
CA LEU A 46 4.74 5.71 -15.55
C LEU A 46 3.89 4.65 -14.85
N VAL A 47 2.56 4.71 -15.00
CA VAL A 47 1.63 3.77 -14.35
C VAL A 47 1.92 2.33 -14.80
N CYS A 48 2.15 2.11 -16.10
CA CYS A 48 2.53 0.80 -16.62
C CYS A 48 3.91 0.33 -16.11
N THR A 49 4.87 1.23 -15.98
CA THR A 49 6.20 0.91 -15.41
C THR A 49 6.08 0.44 -13.96
N ILE A 50 5.27 1.13 -13.16
CA ILE A 50 5.02 0.76 -11.75
C ILE A 50 4.22 -0.54 -11.67
N ALA A 51 3.29 -0.78 -12.58
CA ALA A 51 2.52 -2.01 -12.64
C ALA A 51 3.38 -3.22 -13.06
N GLY A 52 4.50 -2.99 -13.75
CA GLY A 52 5.39 -4.03 -14.22
C GLY A 52 4.72 -4.97 -15.23
N SER A 53 4.97 -6.27 -15.13
CA SER A 53 4.42 -7.27 -16.05
C SER A 53 2.89 -7.33 -16.08
N PHE A 54 2.22 -6.84 -15.04
CA PHE A 54 0.76 -6.71 -14.98
C PHE A 54 0.20 -5.84 -16.11
N ALA A 55 0.94 -4.82 -16.55
CA ALA A 55 0.50 -3.89 -17.58
C ALA A 55 0.34 -4.53 -18.96
N ASN A 56 1.04 -5.65 -19.23
CA ASN A 56 1.28 -6.10 -20.60
C ASN A 56 0.04 -6.65 -21.34
N ASN A 57 -1.01 -7.12 -20.65
CA ASN A 57 -2.16 -7.76 -21.32
C ASN A 57 -3.52 -7.55 -20.64
N LYS A 58 -3.58 -6.80 -19.53
CA LYS A 58 -4.79 -6.69 -18.71
C LYS A 58 -5.38 -5.28 -18.70
N VAL A 59 -4.58 -4.26 -19.00
CA VAL A 59 -4.99 -2.86 -18.87
C VAL A 59 -5.91 -2.48 -20.04
N GLN A 60 -7.14 -2.09 -19.70
CA GLN A 60 -8.12 -1.56 -20.65
C GLN A 60 -8.05 -0.05 -20.74
N ARG A 61 -7.91 0.60 -19.57
CA ARG A 61 -7.82 2.06 -19.48
C ARG A 61 -7.13 2.49 -18.19
N ILE A 62 -6.45 3.63 -18.30
CA ILE A 62 -5.80 4.31 -17.18
C ILE A 62 -6.38 5.71 -17.11
N VAL A 63 -6.79 6.12 -15.91
CA VAL A 63 -7.24 7.49 -15.63
C VAL A 63 -6.42 8.07 -14.49
N MET A 64 -5.98 9.32 -14.63
CA MET A 64 -5.30 10.04 -13.55
C MET A 64 -6.33 10.60 -12.57
N VAL A 65 -5.96 10.63 -11.30
CA VAL A 65 -6.78 11.18 -10.23
C VAL A 65 -6.27 12.57 -9.89
N GLY A 66 -7.11 13.57 -10.14
CA GLY A 66 -6.92 14.94 -9.68
C GLY A 66 -7.44 15.08 -8.26
N THR A 67 -6.57 15.51 -7.35
CA THR A 67 -6.91 15.84 -5.97
C THR A 67 -6.89 17.35 -5.77
N ASP A 68 -7.78 17.84 -4.92
CA ASP A 68 -7.85 19.26 -4.58
C ASP A 68 -6.63 19.73 -3.76
N ALA A 69 -6.43 21.04 -3.74
CA ALA A 69 -5.30 21.63 -3.01
C ALA A 69 -5.33 21.35 -1.50
N PRO A 70 -6.48 21.42 -0.79
CA PRO A 70 -6.57 21.05 0.62
C PRO A 70 -6.07 19.63 0.93
N THR A 71 -6.51 18.62 0.17
CA THR A 71 -6.12 17.23 0.37
C THR A 71 -4.63 17.03 0.12
N ALA A 72 -4.12 17.56 -1.00
CA ALA A 72 -2.70 17.48 -1.32
C ALA A 72 -1.83 18.19 -0.25
N ASN A 73 -2.26 19.37 0.21
CA ASN A 73 -1.57 20.11 1.27
C ASN A 73 -1.59 19.36 2.62
N CYS A 74 -2.68 18.67 2.95
CA CYS A 74 -2.77 17.86 4.16
C CYS A 74 -1.75 16.72 4.13
N PHE A 75 -1.70 15.98 3.03
CA PHE A 75 -0.71 14.91 2.80
C PHE A 75 0.74 15.44 2.94
N ILE A 76 1.06 16.55 2.26
CA ILE A 76 2.40 17.15 2.27
C ILE A 76 2.79 17.60 3.69
N LYS A 77 1.88 18.29 4.39
CA LYS A 77 2.12 18.73 5.77
C LYS A 77 2.37 17.56 6.71
N LEU A 78 1.59 16.50 6.60
CA LEU A 78 1.74 15.30 7.43
C LEU A 78 3.08 14.62 7.16
N HIS A 79 3.44 14.41 5.89
CA HIS A 79 4.72 13.81 5.52
C HIS A 79 5.90 14.62 6.09
N ASN A 80 5.91 15.94 5.86
CA ASN A 80 6.99 16.81 6.35
C ASN A 80 7.06 16.84 7.89
N ALA A 81 5.93 16.80 8.58
CA ALA A 81 5.90 16.75 10.05
C ALA A 81 6.53 15.45 10.58
N GLU A 82 6.33 14.31 9.91
CA GLU A 82 6.94 13.03 10.28
C GLU A 82 8.44 12.99 10.02
N VAL A 83 8.90 13.53 8.89
CA VAL A 83 10.34 13.71 8.62
C VAL A 83 10.99 14.50 9.75
N ASN A 84 10.43 15.66 10.08
CA ASN A 84 11.01 16.58 11.06
C ASN A 84 10.96 16.07 12.49
N SER A 85 9.80 15.58 12.94
CA SER A 85 9.60 15.14 14.33
C SER A 85 10.56 14.01 14.72
N ARG A 86 10.78 13.05 13.81
CA ARG A 86 11.67 11.91 14.04
C ARG A 86 13.14 12.30 13.90
N ALA A 87 13.46 13.28 13.05
CA ALA A 87 14.81 13.84 12.96
C ALA A 87 15.27 14.50 14.27
N VAL A 88 14.37 15.11 15.02
CA VAL A 88 14.72 15.83 16.27
C VAL A 88 14.42 15.05 17.55
N ASN A 89 13.60 13.99 17.50
CA ASN A 89 13.20 13.23 18.70
C ASN A 89 13.54 11.72 18.58
N PRO A 90 14.69 11.29 19.14
CA PRO A 90 15.08 9.88 19.15
C PRO A 90 14.09 8.93 19.84
N ALA A 91 13.26 9.42 20.79
CA ALA A 91 12.30 8.57 21.51
C ALA A 91 11.17 8.04 20.60
N LEU A 92 10.91 8.74 19.48
CA LEU A 92 9.95 8.32 18.46
C LEU A 92 10.52 7.23 17.54
N ARG A 93 11.84 7.02 17.53
CA ARG A 93 12.51 6.09 16.63
C ARG A 93 12.38 4.64 17.14
N VAL A 94 12.24 3.72 16.20
CA VAL A 94 12.35 2.28 16.42
C VAL A 94 13.76 1.86 16.00
N GLU A 95 14.40 1.00 16.79
CA GLU A 95 15.71 0.46 16.44
C GLU A 95 15.60 -0.42 15.19
N ASN A 96 16.64 -0.38 14.35
CA ASN A 96 16.70 -1.28 13.21
C ASN A 96 16.69 -2.74 13.70
N PRO A 97 15.92 -3.62 13.02
CA PRO A 97 15.91 -5.03 13.37
C PRO A 97 17.28 -5.65 13.16
N LYS A 98 17.55 -6.73 13.91
CA LYS A 98 18.81 -7.49 13.84
C LYS A 98 18.59 -8.92 13.36
N ASP A 99 17.36 -9.44 13.43
CA ASP A 99 17.04 -10.77 12.92
C ASP A 99 16.98 -10.75 11.39
N ARG A 100 17.41 -11.87 10.80
CA ARG A 100 17.57 -12.03 9.35
C ARG A 100 16.28 -11.72 8.57
N ALA A 101 15.14 -12.22 9.03
CA ALA A 101 13.86 -12.08 8.33
C ALA A 101 13.41 -10.61 8.29
N SER A 102 13.46 -9.93 9.43
CA SER A 102 13.10 -8.51 9.50
C SER A 102 14.07 -7.62 8.72
N VAL A 103 15.38 -7.93 8.72
CA VAL A 103 16.36 -7.20 7.91
C VAL A 103 16.06 -7.36 6.42
N ALA A 104 15.84 -8.59 5.95
CA ALA A 104 15.52 -8.84 4.54
C ALA A 104 14.22 -8.14 4.11
N GLY A 105 13.16 -8.21 4.92
CA GLY A 105 11.92 -7.48 4.65
C GLY A 105 12.11 -5.96 4.63
N LEU A 106 12.90 -5.41 5.55
CA LEU A 106 13.19 -3.97 5.59
C LEU A 106 14.01 -3.53 4.38
N GLU A 107 14.98 -4.32 3.93
CA GLU A 107 15.73 -4.07 2.70
C GLU A 107 14.81 -4.08 1.48
N ARG A 108 13.89 -5.05 1.39
CA ARG A 108 12.91 -5.14 0.32
C ARG A 108 12.00 -3.92 0.27
N LEU A 109 11.46 -3.47 1.41
CA LEU A 109 10.69 -2.24 1.52
C LEU A 109 11.53 -1.02 1.12
N THR A 110 12.79 -0.96 1.57
CA THR A 110 13.70 0.15 1.29
C THR A 110 13.94 0.35 -0.22
N ARG A 111 14.02 -0.75 -0.98
CA ARG A 111 14.15 -0.73 -2.45
C ARG A 111 12.88 -0.27 -3.17
N SER A 112 11.72 -0.33 -2.51
CA SER A 112 10.44 0.10 -3.08
C SER A 112 10.15 1.59 -2.91
N PHE A 113 10.91 2.28 -2.06
CA PHE A 113 10.76 3.72 -1.90
C PHE A 113 11.23 4.47 -3.14
N ILE A 114 10.49 5.52 -3.46
CA ILE A 114 10.90 6.50 -4.47
C ILE A 114 12.25 7.08 -4.06
N PRO A 115 13.24 7.10 -4.97
CA PRO A 115 14.55 7.67 -4.68
C PRO A 115 14.42 9.13 -4.25
N VAL A 116 15.05 9.47 -3.12
CA VAL A 116 15.18 10.85 -2.65
C VAL A 116 16.55 11.34 -3.05
N VAL A 117 16.61 12.49 -3.72
CA VAL A 117 17.87 13.17 -4.01
C VAL A 117 18.31 13.89 -2.74
N THR A 118 19.22 13.30 -1.98
CA THR A 118 19.88 13.95 -0.84
C THR A 118 21.28 14.42 -1.26
N ALA A 119 21.73 15.56 -0.74
CA ALA A 119 23.12 15.99 -0.94
C ALA A 119 24.09 14.96 -0.35
N LEU A 120 25.32 14.91 -0.87
CA LEU A 120 26.32 13.96 -0.40
C LEU A 120 26.59 14.16 1.10
N GLY A 121 26.41 13.11 1.89
CA GLY A 121 26.63 13.13 3.35
C GLY A 121 25.41 13.48 4.19
N GLU A 122 24.29 13.91 3.58
CA GLU A 122 23.05 14.15 4.30
C GLU A 122 22.32 12.83 4.61
N PRO A 123 21.74 12.67 5.82
CA PRO A 123 20.96 11.49 6.14
C PRO A 123 19.70 11.42 5.27
N GLN A 124 19.27 10.19 4.97
CA GLN A 124 17.96 10.00 4.34
C GLN A 124 16.83 10.51 5.25
N PRO A 125 15.72 11.01 4.67
CA PRO A 125 14.59 11.45 5.46
C PRO A 125 13.96 10.26 6.20
N PHE A 126 13.49 10.52 7.44
CA PHE A 126 12.86 9.50 8.27
C PHE A 126 11.51 9.01 7.72
N ALA A 127 10.76 9.88 7.02
CA ALA A 127 9.61 9.44 6.26
C ALA A 127 9.96 9.38 4.77
N ARG A 128 9.51 8.32 4.11
CA ARG A 128 9.76 8.04 2.70
C ARG A 128 8.45 7.74 1.99
N LEU A 129 8.48 7.93 0.68
CA LEU A 129 7.32 7.75 -0.18
C LEU A 129 7.50 6.51 -1.04
N LEU A 130 6.45 5.74 -1.23
CA LEU A 130 6.40 4.67 -2.22
C LEU A 130 5.08 4.68 -2.98
N PHE A 131 5.06 4.00 -4.12
CA PHE A 131 3.83 3.66 -4.81
C PHE A 131 3.30 2.33 -4.30
N ALA A 132 1.99 2.26 -4.03
CA ALA A 132 1.32 1.04 -3.61
C ALA A 132 -0.06 0.93 -4.23
N TRP A 133 -0.49 -0.30 -4.50
CA TRP A 133 -1.73 -0.64 -5.20
C TRP A 133 -2.84 -1.01 -4.23
N TYR A 134 -4.04 -0.54 -4.51
CA TYR A 134 -5.25 -0.82 -3.75
C TYR A 134 -6.30 -1.44 -4.67
N GLY A 135 -6.68 -2.69 -4.41
CA GLY A 135 -7.75 -3.37 -5.14
C GLY A 135 -9.12 -2.97 -4.60
N THR A 136 -10.06 -2.62 -5.48
CA THR A 136 -11.44 -2.35 -5.10
C THR A 136 -12.37 -2.53 -6.29
N SER A 137 -13.65 -2.76 -6.03
CA SER A 137 -14.62 -2.87 -7.11
C SER A 137 -14.85 -1.52 -7.81
N PRO A 138 -15.08 -1.48 -9.15
CA PRO A 138 -15.18 -0.24 -9.91
C PRO A 138 -16.16 0.80 -9.33
N GLU A 139 -17.28 0.36 -8.77
CA GLU A 139 -18.30 1.22 -8.18
C GLU A 139 -17.83 1.93 -6.89
N LYS A 140 -16.77 1.43 -6.25
CA LYS A 140 -16.19 2.04 -5.03
C LYS A 140 -15.04 2.98 -5.33
N VAL A 141 -14.51 3.01 -6.56
CA VAL A 141 -13.33 3.80 -6.94
C VAL A 141 -13.48 5.27 -6.56
N ALA A 142 -14.61 5.90 -6.91
CA ALA A 142 -14.84 7.30 -6.61
C ALA A 142 -14.83 7.58 -5.10
N ALA A 143 -15.50 6.74 -4.31
CA ALA A 143 -15.53 6.90 -2.85
C ALA A 143 -14.15 6.69 -2.23
N VAL A 144 -13.41 5.68 -2.66
CA VAL A 144 -12.04 5.40 -2.16
C VAL A 144 -11.08 6.54 -2.51
N CYS A 145 -11.14 7.07 -3.73
CA CYS A 145 -10.29 8.19 -4.14
C CYS A 145 -10.64 9.50 -3.41
N ARG A 146 -11.92 9.77 -3.17
CA ARG A 146 -12.38 10.98 -2.48
C ARG A 146 -12.08 10.92 -0.98
N ASP A 147 -12.46 9.83 -0.34
CA ASP A 147 -12.50 9.73 1.12
C ASP A 147 -11.24 9.07 1.68
N GLY A 148 -10.45 8.40 0.84
CA GLY A 148 -9.28 7.60 1.20
C GLY A 148 -9.64 6.15 1.58
N PRO A 149 -8.74 5.18 1.39
CA PRO A 149 -9.00 3.77 1.69
C PRO A 149 -9.21 3.61 3.20
N ARG A 150 -10.33 3.02 3.63
CA ARG A 150 -10.62 2.75 5.05
C ARG A 150 -10.28 1.31 5.40
N SER A 151 -10.05 1.05 6.69
CA SER A 151 -9.98 -0.32 7.20
C SER A 151 -11.36 -0.97 7.04
N LEU A 152 -11.45 -1.98 6.16
CA LEU A 152 -12.69 -2.68 5.86
C LEU A 152 -12.97 -3.74 6.93
N ARG A 153 -13.23 -3.28 8.16
CA ARG A 153 -13.56 -4.18 9.29
C ARG A 153 -14.93 -4.83 9.16
N THR A 154 -15.72 -4.44 8.16
CA THR A 154 -17.03 -5.03 7.88
C THR A 154 -16.91 -6.35 7.11
N THR A 155 -15.85 -6.54 6.32
CA THR A 155 -15.65 -7.71 5.45
C THR A 155 -14.63 -8.71 6.01
N ASP A 156 -13.58 -8.23 6.70
CA ASP A 156 -12.58 -9.07 7.37
C ASP A 156 -12.09 -8.45 8.69
N CYS A 157 -11.29 -9.19 9.46
CA CYS A 157 -10.78 -8.72 10.75
C CYS A 157 -9.42 -8.00 10.65
N GLY A 158 -8.83 -7.88 9.45
CA GLY A 158 -7.46 -7.45 9.19
C GLY A 158 -6.42 -8.44 9.73
N TYR A 159 -5.69 -9.13 8.85
CA TYR A 159 -4.72 -10.17 9.25
C TYR A 159 -3.48 -9.63 9.95
N PHE A 160 -3.12 -8.38 9.65
CA PHE A 160 -1.90 -7.71 10.11
C PHE A 160 -2.21 -6.40 10.83
N GLY A 161 -3.37 -6.32 11.48
CA GLY A 161 -3.80 -5.18 12.28
C GLY A 161 -4.76 -4.23 11.54
N ALA A 162 -5.22 -3.23 12.29
CA ALA A 162 -6.20 -2.27 11.84
C ALA A 162 -5.53 -1.13 11.05
N GLY A 163 -5.78 -1.12 9.75
CA GLY A 163 -5.29 -0.10 8.83
C GLY A 163 -5.85 -0.28 7.42
N SER A 164 -5.32 0.50 6.49
CA SER A 164 -5.59 0.41 5.06
C SER A 164 -4.55 -0.50 4.41
N TYR A 165 -5.01 -1.52 3.69
CA TYR A 165 -4.17 -2.56 3.10
C TYR A 165 -3.82 -2.20 1.66
N PHE A 166 -2.55 -2.28 1.31
CA PHE A 166 -2.03 -2.08 -0.03
C PHE A 166 -1.10 -3.22 -0.42
N ALA A 167 -0.86 -3.38 -1.71
CA ALA A 167 0.15 -4.27 -2.26
C ALA A 167 1.26 -3.48 -2.95
N LEU A 168 2.48 -4.01 -2.98
CA LEU A 168 3.51 -3.49 -3.90
C LEU A 168 3.26 -3.95 -5.34
N GLU A 169 2.64 -5.12 -5.53
CA GLU A 169 2.36 -5.71 -6.83
C GLU A 169 0.89 -5.49 -7.25
N ALA A 170 0.68 -4.86 -8.42
CA ALA A 170 -0.66 -4.61 -8.96
C ALA A 170 -1.48 -5.89 -9.17
N ALA A 171 -0.82 -6.97 -9.61
CA ALA A 171 -1.44 -8.27 -9.80
C ALA A 171 -2.00 -8.86 -8.50
N TYR A 172 -1.31 -8.64 -7.38
CA TYR A 172 -1.77 -9.09 -6.08
C TYR A 172 -2.94 -8.23 -5.59
N ALA A 173 -2.86 -6.90 -5.72
CA ALA A 173 -3.98 -6.00 -5.41
C ALA A 173 -5.25 -6.35 -6.20
N LEU A 174 -5.13 -6.76 -7.47
CA LEU A 174 -6.27 -7.12 -8.31
C LEU A 174 -7.13 -8.25 -7.71
N ARG A 175 -6.54 -9.15 -6.91
CA ARG A 175 -7.28 -10.23 -6.23
C ARG A 175 -8.37 -9.71 -5.30
N TYR A 176 -8.22 -8.49 -4.82
CA TYR A 176 -9.16 -7.80 -3.93
C TYR A 176 -10.15 -6.88 -4.70
N SER A 177 -10.12 -6.91 -6.04
CA SER A 177 -11.10 -6.26 -6.89
C SER A 177 -12.12 -7.28 -7.39
N SER A 178 -13.40 -7.02 -7.14
CA SER A 178 -14.48 -7.71 -7.84
C SER A 178 -14.74 -7.02 -9.19
N PRO A 179 -14.94 -7.78 -10.28
CA PRO A 179 -15.30 -7.19 -11.57
C PRO A 179 -16.71 -6.59 -11.50
N ASP A 180 -16.95 -5.52 -12.26
CA ASP A 180 -18.27 -4.94 -12.47
C ASP A 180 -19.13 -5.87 -13.34
N ASP A 181 -20.39 -6.06 -12.93
CA ASP A 181 -21.32 -7.02 -13.54
C ASP A 181 -21.65 -6.70 -15.01
N VAL A 182 -21.53 -5.42 -15.42
CA VAL A 182 -21.94 -4.96 -16.75
C VAL A 182 -20.77 -4.95 -17.72
N SER A 183 -19.67 -4.31 -17.35
CA SER A 183 -18.47 -4.14 -18.17
C SER A 183 -17.51 -5.34 -18.08
N GLY A 184 -17.57 -6.08 -16.97
CA GLY A 184 -16.57 -7.09 -16.61
C GLY A 184 -15.22 -6.50 -16.21
N GLU A 185 -15.11 -5.18 -16.04
CA GLU A 185 -13.86 -4.53 -15.63
C GLU A 185 -13.64 -4.71 -14.12
N SER A 186 -12.40 -4.95 -13.72
CA SER A 186 -11.91 -4.82 -12.35
C SER A 186 -11.09 -3.53 -12.21
N ALA A 187 -10.95 -2.99 -11.00
CA ALA A 187 -10.22 -1.76 -10.75
C ALA A 187 -9.11 -1.92 -9.70
N VAL A 188 -7.95 -1.35 -9.99
CA VAL A 188 -6.89 -1.14 -9.01
C VAL A 188 -6.47 0.33 -9.00
N ILE A 189 -6.31 0.89 -7.82
CA ILE A 189 -5.96 2.29 -7.62
C ILE A 189 -4.49 2.36 -7.21
N LEU A 190 -3.71 3.15 -7.92
CA LEU A 190 -2.35 3.49 -7.56
C LEU A 190 -2.36 4.64 -6.56
N PHE A 191 -1.77 4.43 -5.39
CA PHE A 191 -1.57 5.45 -4.37
C PHE A 191 -0.10 5.82 -4.23
N LEU A 192 0.15 7.09 -3.91
CA LEU A 192 1.39 7.50 -3.26
C LEU A 192 1.19 7.39 -1.75
N VAL A 193 2.07 6.65 -1.08
CA VAL A 193 1.97 6.34 0.35
C VAL A 193 3.20 6.85 1.08
N SER A 194 2.96 7.57 2.18
CA SER A 194 4.00 8.02 3.10
C SER A 194 4.16 7.03 4.24
N VAL A 195 5.38 6.51 4.41
CA VAL A 195 5.74 5.60 5.51
C VAL A 195 6.88 6.22 6.31
N SER A 196 6.70 6.34 7.62
CA SER A 196 7.73 6.84 8.53
C SER A 196 8.52 5.72 9.21
N GLN A 197 7.82 4.69 9.68
CA GLN A 197 8.38 3.52 10.35
C GLN A 197 7.46 2.34 10.12
N ALA A 198 7.98 1.33 9.43
CA ALA A 198 7.29 0.07 9.24
C ALA A 198 7.84 -0.99 10.21
N LYS A 199 6.96 -1.75 10.85
CA LYS A 199 7.36 -3.04 11.42
C LYS A 199 7.22 -4.12 10.34
N VAL A 200 8.31 -4.86 10.12
CA VAL A 200 8.25 -6.11 9.35
C VAL A 200 7.58 -7.17 10.20
N ILE A 201 6.54 -7.82 9.66
CA ILE A 201 5.87 -8.93 10.31
C ILE A 201 6.62 -10.22 9.99
N THR A 202 7.03 -10.96 11.01
CA THR A 202 7.79 -12.20 10.84
C THR A 202 7.13 -13.37 11.55
N LEU A 203 7.36 -14.57 11.03
CA LEU A 203 6.84 -15.79 11.63
C LEU A 203 7.33 -15.98 13.07
N GLU A 204 8.63 -15.82 13.31
CA GLU A 204 9.21 -16.06 14.64
C GLU A 204 8.77 -15.00 15.67
N GLY A 205 8.67 -13.73 15.24
CA GLY A 205 8.37 -12.63 16.15
C GLY A 205 6.88 -12.38 16.40
N ASP A 206 6.03 -12.73 15.43
CA ASP A 206 4.64 -12.29 15.42
C ASP A 206 3.62 -13.42 15.34
N TYR A 207 4.01 -14.67 15.06
CA TYR A 207 3.07 -15.81 15.04
C TYR A 207 3.12 -16.63 16.31
N ARG A 208 1.94 -17.10 16.72
CA ARG A 208 1.80 -17.96 17.90
C ARG A 208 2.07 -19.41 17.48
N ARG A 209 2.97 -20.09 18.18
CA ARG A 209 3.26 -21.52 17.94
C ARG A 209 2.15 -22.42 18.45
N ASN A 210 1.62 -22.11 19.63
CA ASN A 210 0.54 -22.83 20.29
C ASN A 210 -0.59 -21.84 20.51
N GLU A 211 -1.70 -22.05 19.80
CA GLU A 211 -2.89 -21.22 19.93
C GLU A 211 -4.08 -22.12 20.29
N ALA A 212 -4.63 -21.89 21.48
CA ALA A 212 -5.73 -22.70 22.00
C ALA A 212 -7.06 -22.35 21.32
N ASN A 213 -7.18 -21.14 20.78
CA ASN A 213 -8.34 -20.71 20.01
C ASN A 213 -8.16 -21.08 18.52
N PRO A 214 -8.91 -22.05 17.97
CA PRO A 214 -8.81 -22.41 16.55
C PRO A 214 -9.05 -21.23 15.60
N HIS A 215 -9.80 -20.21 16.06
CA HIS A 215 -10.05 -18.98 15.32
C HIS A 215 -8.85 -18.02 15.26
N LEU A 216 -7.73 -18.30 15.92
CA LEU A 216 -6.50 -17.51 15.83
C LEU A 216 -5.33 -18.32 15.26
N GLN A 217 -5.53 -19.63 15.09
CA GLN A 217 -4.51 -20.54 14.57
C GLN A 217 -4.07 -20.12 13.16
N GLY A 218 -2.75 -20.02 12.95
CA GLY A 218 -2.16 -19.68 11.67
C GLY A 218 -2.19 -18.19 11.32
N PHE A 219 -2.58 -17.31 12.25
CA PHE A 219 -2.56 -15.86 12.05
C PHE A 219 -1.54 -15.17 12.98
N SER A 220 -1.12 -13.96 12.57
CA SER A 220 -0.24 -13.12 13.38
C SER A 220 -0.93 -12.65 14.67
N GLN A 221 -0.13 -12.14 15.61
CA GLN A 221 -0.65 -11.53 16.84
C GLN A 221 -1.51 -10.27 16.59
N TYR A 222 -1.46 -9.72 15.38
CA TYR A 222 -2.26 -8.57 14.96
C TYR A 222 -3.62 -8.95 14.40
N TYR A 223 -3.99 -10.24 14.43
CA TYR A 223 -5.32 -10.72 14.10
C TYR A 223 -6.12 -11.02 15.38
N SER A 224 -7.34 -10.52 15.45
CA SER A 224 -8.25 -10.69 16.60
C SER A 224 -9.26 -11.82 16.43
N GLY A 225 -9.50 -12.31 15.21
CA GLY A 225 -10.59 -13.22 14.91
C GLY A 225 -12.00 -12.60 15.01
N SER A 226 -12.12 -11.33 15.42
CA SER A 226 -13.39 -10.60 15.57
C SER A 226 -13.36 -9.29 14.78
N ARG A 227 -14.37 -9.09 13.94
CA ARG A 227 -14.55 -7.87 13.14
C ARG A 227 -14.74 -6.63 14.02
N GLU A 228 -15.25 -6.82 15.23
CA GLU A 228 -15.55 -5.81 16.25
C GLU A 228 -14.32 -5.45 17.09
N THR A 229 -13.25 -6.26 17.06
CA THR A 229 -12.02 -6.01 17.80
C THR A 229 -10.86 -5.61 16.88
N ALA A 230 -10.46 -4.33 16.92
CA ALA A 230 -9.30 -3.84 16.17
C ALA A 230 -8.03 -4.12 16.96
N VAL A 231 -7.04 -4.74 16.30
CA VAL A 231 -5.67 -4.79 16.84
C VAL A 231 -4.87 -3.68 16.21
N ALA A 232 -4.30 -2.80 17.02
CA ALA A 232 -3.49 -1.70 16.51
C ALA A 232 -2.23 -2.22 15.79
N LEU A 233 -1.67 -1.38 14.91
CA LEU A 233 -0.31 -1.60 14.44
C LEU A 233 0.69 -1.56 15.60
N ALA A 234 1.89 -2.09 15.37
CA ALA A 234 2.96 -2.12 16.34
C ALA A 234 3.27 -0.72 16.89
N SER A 235 3.56 -0.65 18.18
CA SER A 235 3.86 0.61 18.84
C SER A 235 4.98 1.38 18.12
N LYS A 236 4.78 2.69 17.95
CA LYS A 236 5.65 3.63 17.24
C LYS A 236 5.76 3.44 15.71
N CYS A 237 5.12 2.43 15.15
CA CYS A 237 5.04 2.22 13.70
C CYS A 237 3.75 2.83 13.13
N ASP A 238 3.85 3.47 11.97
CA ASP A 238 2.68 3.91 11.19
C ASP A 238 2.31 2.93 10.08
N ALA A 239 3.14 1.92 9.85
CA ALA A 239 2.88 0.86 8.91
C ALA A 239 3.34 -0.53 9.40
N HIS A 240 2.73 -1.58 8.85
CA HIS A 240 3.31 -2.91 8.78
C HIS A 240 3.71 -3.23 7.35
N PHE A 241 4.83 -3.94 7.20
CA PHE A 241 5.27 -4.49 5.92
C PHE A 241 5.34 -6.01 6.02
N ILE A 242 4.70 -6.70 5.09
CA ILE A 242 4.50 -8.14 5.18
C ILE A 242 4.81 -8.76 3.82
N PRO A 243 5.98 -9.40 3.65
CA PRO A 243 6.16 -10.38 2.58
C PRO A 243 5.17 -11.52 2.82
N VAL A 244 4.35 -11.85 1.84
CA VAL A 244 3.27 -12.84 1.97
C VAL A 244 3.37 -13.95 0.95
N LYS A 245 2.83 -15.11 1.28
CA LYS A 245 2.50 -16.19 0.34
C LYS A 245 1.23 -16.90 0.78
N ASP A 246 0.59 -17.59 -0.16
CA ASP A 246 -0.57 -18.42 0.13
C ASP A 246 -0.15 -19.68 0.90
N TYR A 247 -0.76 -19.91 2.05
CA TYR A 247 -0.52 -21.10 2.87
C TYR A 247 -1.68 -22.11 2.83
N GLY A 248 -2.82 -21.77 2.23
CA GLY A 248 -4.03 -22.59 2.25
C GLY A 248 -4.38 -23.03 3.68
N CYS A 249 -4.62 -24.32 3.86
CA CYS A 249 -4.89 -24.92 5.18
C CYS A 249 -3.62 -25.31 5.97
N THR A 250 -2.50 -24.59 5.83
CA THR A 250 -1.24 -24.90 6.51
C THR A 250 -0.81 -23.78 7.44
N HIS A 251 -0.46 -24.12 8.68
CA HIS A 251 0.00 -23.14 9.67
C HIS A 251 1.37 -22.56 9.26
N PRO A 252 1.52 -21.23 9.12
CA PRO A 252 2.72 -20.63 8.55
C PRO A 252 4.02 -20.92 9.32
N LEU A 253 3.94 -20.92 10.66
CA LEU A 253 5.08 -21.20 11.54
C LEU A 253 5.35 -22.70 11.79
N THR A 254 4.32 -23.54 11.95
CA THR A 254 4.49 -24.93 12.40
C THR A 254 4.38 -25.97 11.29
N GLY A 255 3.85 -25.60 10.12
CA GLY A 255 3.58 -26.51 9.02
C GLY A 255 2.42 -27.50 9.27
N GLN A 256 1.73 -27.39 10.41
CA GLN A 256 0.60 -28.25 10.74
C GLN A 256 -0.66 -27.83 9.98
N THR A 257 -1.58 -28.75 9.74
CA THR A 257 -2.88 -28.43 9.13
C THR A 257 -3.71 -27.55 10.05
N THR A 258 -4.29 -26.48 9.49
CA THR A 258 -5.27 -25.61 10.15
C THR A 258 -6.69 -26.07 9.84
N CYS A 259 -7.65 -25.71 10.69
CA CYS A 259 -9.06 -26.08 10.47
C CYS A 259 -9.75 -25.34 9.31
N ARG A 260 -9.06 -24.38 8.70
CA ARG A 260 -9.53 -23.53 7.61
C ARG A 260 -8.36 -23.00 6.81
N ASP A 261 -8.70 -22.48 5.64
CA ASP A 261 -7.78 -21.69 4.84
C ASP A 261 -7.36 -20.43 5.60
N VAL A 262 -6.05 -20.22 5.74
CA VAL A 262 -5.46 -19.01 6.34
C VAL A 262 -5.01 -18.01 5.26
N ASP A 263 -5.14 -18.36 4.00
CA ASP A 263 -4.87 -17.52 2.83
C ASP A 263 -3.43 -16.98 2.84
N TYR A 264 -3.20 -15.79 2.29
CA TYR A 264 -1.91 -15.10 2.34
C TYR A 264 -1.50 -14.76 3.77
N GLN A 265 -0.39 -15.34 4.21
CA GLN A 265 0.22 -15.09 5.52
C GLN A 265 1.70 -14.69 5.37
N ALA A 266 2.27 -14.11 6.43
CA ALA A 266 3.64 -13.64 6.42
C ALA A 266 4.64 -14.77 6.11
N VAL A 267 5.71 -14.44 5.37
CA VAL A 267 6.81 -15.34 5.07
C VAL A 267 8.15 -14.62 5.21
N ASP A 268 9.22 -15.35 5.49
CA ASP A 268 10.57 -14.79 5.51
C ASP A 268 10.99 -14.38 4.09
N GLU A 269 11.16 -13.09 3.86
CA GLU A 269 11.64 -12.53 2.59
C GLU A 269 12.95 -13.17 2.11
N SER A 270 13.85 -13.52 3.05
CA SER A 270 15.14 -14.11 2.73
C SER A 270 15.06 -15.57 2.25
N SER A 271 13.87 -16.18 2.30
CA SER A 271 13.61 -17.50 1.72
C SER A 271 13.44 -17.47 0.20
N GLY A 272 13.14 -16.31 -0.38
CA GLY A 272 12.79 -16.18 -1.79
C GLY A 272 11.44 -16.81 -2.17
N THR A 273 10.59 -17.12 -1.19
CA THR A 273 9.26 -17.73 -1.40
C THR A 273 8.09 -16.76 -1.24
N ALA A 274 8.36 -15.47 -1.03
CA ALA A 274 7.32 -14.44 -1.05
C ALA A 274 6.70 -14.35 -2.45
N GLU A 275 5.38 -14.37 -2.50
CA GLU A 275 4.59 -14.25 -3.73
C GLU A 275 4.15 -12.80 -3.99
N ALA A 276 3.99 -12.03 -2.92
CA ALA A 276 3.64 -10.61 -2.96
C ALA A 276 4.07 -9.90 -1.67
N HIS A 277 3.87 -8.58 -1.61
CA HIS A 277 4.18 -7.77 -0.44
C HIS A 277 3.01 -6.86 -0.07
N GLU A 278 2.54 -7.01 1.16
CA GLU A 278 1.52 -6.14 1.74
C GLU A 278 2.12 -4.99 2.53
N LEU A 279 1.43 -3.86 2.48
CA LEU A 279 1.66 -2.70 3.32
C LEU A 279 0.34 -2.33 4.01
N VAL A 280 0.32 -2.38 5.34
CA VAL A 280 -0.83 -1.91 6.13
C VAL A 280 -0.48 -0.56 6.73
N VAL A 281 -1.25 0.48 6.42
CA VAL A 281 -1.01 1.85 6.90
C VAL A 281 -2.06 2.24 7.92
N GLY A 282 -1.62 2.75 9.07
CA GLY A 282 -2.52 3.05 10.20
C GLY A 282 -3.45 4.25 9.96
N SER A 283 -3.15 5.10 8.96
CA SER A 283 -3.96 6.27 8.62
C SER A 283 -3.99 6.53 7.12
N HIS A 284 -5.21 6.59 6.57
CA HIS A 284 -5.45 6.91 5.16
C HIS A 284 -5.00 8.32 4.76
N HIS A 285 -4.80 9.25 5.71
CA HIS A 285 -4.26 10.58 5.42
C HIS A 285 -2.79 10.53 4.94
N ARG A 286 -2.12 9.38 5.11
CA ARG A 286 -0.78 9.10 4.57
C ARG A 286 -0.82 8.55 3.16
N CYS A 287 -1.97 8.56 2.51
CA CYS A 287 -2.19 7.99 1.18
C CYS A 287 -2.89 9.02 0.31
N ILE A 288 -2.42 9.22 -0.91
CA ILE A 288 -3.09 10.06 -1.90
C ILE A 288 -3.21 9.31 -3.23
N PRO A 289 -4.40 9.23 -3.84
CA PRO A 289 -4.59 8.50 -5.09
C PRO A 289 -3.90 9.24 -6.24
N ILE A 290 -3.32 8.47 -7.16
CA ILE A 290 -2.56 8.97 -8.30
C ILE A 290 -3.24 8.60 -9.61
N ALA A 291 -3.62 7.33 -9.76
CA ALA A 291 -4.25 6.81 -10.96
C ALA A 291 -5.18 5.65 -10.63
N VAL A 292 -6.13 5.37 -11.52
CA VAL A 292 -6.94 4.15 -11.49
C VAL A 292 -6.66 3.39 -12.79
N VAL A 293 -6.39 2.11 -12.65
CA VAL A 293 -6.19 1.17 -13.75
C VAL A 293 -7.38 0.22 -13.77
N TYR A 294 -8.09 0.20 -14.89
CA TYR A 294 -9.17 -0.75 -15.12
C TYR A 294 -8.65 -1.89 -15.98
N THR A 295 -9.00 -3.11 -15.58
CA THR A 295 -8.53 -4.33 -16.23
C THR A 295 -9.65 -5.26 -16.58
N LYS A 296 -9.44 -6.11 -17.59
CA LYS A 296 -10.38 -7.16 -18.00
C LYS A 296 -9.63 -8.43 -18.37
#